data_AF-A0A9D1E5Z5-F1
#
_entry.id   AF-A0A9D1E5Z5-F1
#
_cell.length_a   1.000
_cell.length_b   1.000
_cell.length_c   1.000
_cell.angle_alpha   90.00
_cell.angle_beta   90.00
_cell.angle_gamma   90.00
#
_symmetry.space_group_name_H-M   'P 1'
#
loop_
_entity.id
_entity.type
_entity.pdbx_description
1 polymer ?
#
loop_
_entity_poly.entity_id
_entity_poly.type
_entity_poly.pdbx_seq_one_letter_code
_entity_poly.pdbx_strand_id
1 'polypeptide(L)'
;MTEYKTERIDPAYEDSTLRINAAFGWQLIESQEVYNESTKVTGANVKSYGAFMQGFTGKDGKVDVKTHTDVTNYIAMRFGRDTLMPDYDEITALEKRFYEYTAVSEPKKPTKRTVIAAIGTIIIVISVILAIINGTAAEPWEIGVCVAFPLIFIPYTILGWTGYRRKLNRYNNSIDTAAAIMNRTINIIDGKE
;
A
#
# COMPACT_ATOMS: atom_id res chain seq x y z
N MET A 1 -38.33 3.10 -5.63
CA MET A 1 -37.71 2.08 -6.54
C MET A 1 -36.36 1.79 -5.94
N THR A 2 -35.91 0.55 -5.89
CA THR A 2 -34.67 0.23 -5.14
C THR A 2 -33.53 -0.02 -6.11
N GLU A 3 -32.42 0.70 -5.92
CA GLU A 3 -31.17 0.41 -6.60
C GLU A 3 -30.32 -0.55 -5.77
N TYR A 4 -29.45 -1.31 -6.45
CA TYR A 4 -28.63 -2.33 -5.83
C TYR A 4 -27.17 -2.18 -6.25
N LYS A 5 -26.26 -2.45 -5.32
CA LYS A 5 -24.83 -2.59 -5.63
C LYS A 5 -24.23 -3.79 -4.91
N THR A 6 -23.11 -4.28 -5.44
CA THR A 6 -22.36 -5.40 -4.86
C THR A 6 -20.89 -5.01 -4.75
N GLU A 7 -20.28 -5.26 -3.61
CA GLU A 7 -18.88 -4.97 -3.35
C GLU A 7 -18.16 -6.23 -2.87
N ARG A 8 -16.90 -6.39 -3.29
CA ARG A 8 -16.02 -7.47 -2.83
C ARG A 8 -14.85 -6.82 -2.12
N ILE A 9 -14.67 -7.15 -0.85
CA ILE A 9 -13.70 -6.49 0.02
C ILE A 9 -12.88 -7.50 0.79
N ASP A 10 -11.68 -7.09 1.19
CA ASP A 10 -10.90 -7.85 2.16
C ASP A 10 -11.61 -7.79 3.52
N PRO A 11 -11.69 -8.90 4.28
CA PRO A 11 -12.32 -8.92 5.60
C PRO A 11 -11.86 -7.82 6.55
N ALA A 12 -10.61 -7.35 6.42
CA ALA A 12 -10.08 -6.26 7.25
C ALA A 12 -10.81 -4.92 7.07
N TYR A 13 -11.56 -4.73 5.98
CA TYR A 13 -12.27 -3.49 5.67
C TYR A 13 -13.79 -3.59 5.84
N GLU A 14 -14.35 -4.72 6.29
CA GLU A 14 -15.80 -4.93 6.41
C GLU A 14 -16.53 -3.82 7.16
N ASP A 15 -16.11 -3.54 8.40
CA ASP A 15 -16.75 -2.50 9.22
C ASP A 15 -16.65 -1.12 8.56
N SER A 16 -15.49 -0.80 7.98
CA SER A 16 -15.28 0.48 7.31
C SER A 16 -16.18 0.63 6.08
N THR A 17 -16.30 -0.41 5.25
CA THR A 17 -17.16 -0.42 4.06
C THR A 17 -18.63 -0.31 4.45
N LEU A 18 -19.07 -1.05 5.48
CA LEU A 18 -20.44 -0.95 6.00
C LEU A 18 -20.77 0.46 6.46
N ARG A 19 -19.89 1.07 7.27
CA ARG A 19 -20.10 2.44 7.78
C ARG A 19 -20.11 3.49 6.68
N ILE A 20 -19.19 3.39 5.72
CA ILE A 20 -19.13 4.31 4.57
C ILE A 20 -20.42 4.20 3.76
N ASN A 21 -20.85 2.98 3.43
CA ASN A 21 -22.06 2.77 2.63
C ASN A 21 -23.33 3.20 3.36
N ALA A 22 -23.45 2.89 4.65
CA ALA A 22 -24.56 3.35 5.48
C ALA A 22 -24.66 4.89 5.52
N ALA A 23 -23.53 5.59 5.56
CA ALA A 23 -23.51 7.06 5.53
C ALA A 23 -24.06 7.66 4.23
N PHE A 24 -24.15 6.89 3.14
CA PHE A 24 -24.78 7.28 1.87
C PHE A 24 -26.18 6.67 1.68
N GLY A 25 -26.80 6.18 2.76
CA GLY A 25 -28.15 5.62 2.74
C GLY A 25 -28.25 4.21 2.19
N TRP A 26 -27.12 3.53 1.95
CA TRP A 26 -27.13 2.12 1.54
C TRP A 26 -27.42 1.22 2.74
N GLN A 27 -28.35 0.29 2.55
CA GLN A 27 -28.67 -0.74 3.53
C GLN A 27 -28.06 -2.07 3.09
N LEU A 28 -27.38 -2.74 4.02
CA LEU A 28 -26.86 -4.09 3.78
C LEU A 28 -28.05 -5.05 3.64
N ILE A 29 -28.09 -5.77 2.52
CA ILE A 29 -29.08 -6.82 2.26
C ILE A 29 -28.48 -8.19 2.60
N GLU A 30 -27.24 -8.41 2.18
CA GLU A 30 -26.58 -9.72 2.27
C GLU A 30 -25.07 -9.51 2.41
N SER A 31 -24.44 -10.30 3.28
CA SER A 31 -22.98 -10.39 3.42
C SER A 31 -22.59 -11.87 3.46
N GLN A 32 -21.62 -12.25 2.63
CA GLN A 32 -21.11 -13.63 2.55
C GLN A 32 -19.58 -13.62 2.52
N GLU A 33 -18.95 -14.24 3.51
CA GLU A 33 -17.51 -14.52 3.47
C GLU A 33 -17.23 -15.68 2.51
N VAL A 34 -16.27 -15.47 1.61
CA VAL A 34 -15.85 -16.45 0.61
C VAL A 34 -14.39 -16.81 0.87
N TYR A 35 -14.19 -18.02 1.40
CA TYR A 35 -12.89 -18.64 1.55
C TYR A 35 -12.70 -19.69 0.45
N ASN A 36 -11.65 -19.55 -0.34
CA ASN A 36 -11.25 -20.55 -1.33
C ASN A 36 -9.75 -20.85 -1.20
N GLU A 37 -9.45 -22.10 -0.86
CA GLU A 37 -8.09 -22.63 -0.82
C GLU A 37 -7.91 -23.60 -1.97
N SER A 38 -6.98 -23.29 -2.89
CA SER A 38 -6.59 -24.21 -3.95
C SER A 38 -5.13 -24.58 -3.79
N THR A 39 -4.84 -25.87 -3.62
CA THR A 39 -3.47 -26.38 -3.58
C THR A 39 -3.11 -26.95 -4.94
N LYS A 40 -2.08 -26.40 -5.57
CA LYS A 40 -1.52 -26.88 -6.83
C LYS A 40 -0.15 -27.51 -6.58
N VAL A 41 0.08 -28.69 -7.13
CA VAL A 41 1.41 -29.27 -7.19
C VAL A 41 2.20 -28.55 -8.28
N THR A 42 3.23 -27.80 -7.90
CA THR A 42 4.07 -27.01 -8.82
C THR A 42 5.31 -27.76 -9.31
N GLY A 43 5.63 -28.88 -8.67
CA GLY A 43 6.65 -29.81 -9.16
C GLY A 43 6.89 -30.96 -8.20
N ALA A 44 7.37 -32.08 -8.73
CA ALA A 44 7.83 -33.21 -7.93
C ALA A 44 9.30 -33.45 -8.26
N ASN A 45 10.17 -33.34 -7.25
CA ASN A 45 11.57 -33.68 -7.42
C ASN A 45 11.75 -35.18 -7.14
N VAL A 46 11.84 -35.97 -8.22
CA VAL A 46 12.13 -37.39 -8.14
C VAL A 46 13.63 -37.57 -8.36
N LYS A 47 14.37 -37.83 -7.27
CA LYS A 47 15.76 -38.25 -7.38
C LYS A 47 15.80 -39.74 -7.70
N SER A 48 15.97 -40.08 -8.99
CA SER A 48 16.34 -41.43 -9.41
C SER A 48 17.84 -41.60 -9.24
N TYR A 49 18.26 -42.31 -8.19
CA TYR A 49 19.62 -42.84 -8.11
C TYR A 49 19.61 -44.26 -8.71
N GLY A 50 20.63 -44.59 -9.51
CA GLY A 50 20.80 -45.94 -10.04
C GLY A 50 20.75 -46.99 -8.93
N ALA A 51 20.21 -48.17 -9.23
CA ALA A 51 19.79 -49.23 -8.29
C ALA A 51 20.82 -49.63 -7.20
N PHE A 52 22.09 -49.23 -7.35
CA PHE A 52 23.18 -49.54 -6.44
C PHE A 52 23.23 -48.65 -5.18
N MET A 53 22.62 -47.45 -5.19
CA MET A 53 22.77 -46.46 -4.10
C MET A 53 21.51 -46.30 -3.22
N GLN A 54 20.44 -47.06 -3.49
CA GLN A 54 19.08 -46.84 -2.97
C GLN A 54 18.86 -47.19 -1.48
N GLY A 55 19.91 -47.52 -0.72
CA GLY A 55 19.80 -47.96 0.68
C GLY A 55 20.80 -47.34 1.65
N PHE A 56 21.65 -46.39 1.20
CA PHE A 56 22.72 -45.83 2.03
C PHE A 56 22.37 -44.49 2.70
N THR A 57 21.34 -43.79 2.23
CA THR A 57 20.86 -42.56 2.88
C THR A 57 19.42 -42.76 3.31
N GLY A 58 19.15 -42.84 4.62
CA GLY A 58 17.86 -43.24 5.23
C GLY A 58 16.60 -42.39 4.92
N LYS A 59 16.56 -41.68 3.78
CA LYS A 59 15.42 -40.97 3.21
C LYS A 59 15.21 -41.30 1.71
N ASP A 60 15.84 -42.36 1.20
CA ASP A 60 15.77 -42.75 -0.21
C ASP A 60 14.36 -43.23 -0.57
N GLY A 61 13.72 -42.52 -1.52
CA GLY A 61 12.37 -42.79 -2.02
C GLY A 61 11.32 -41.72 -1.73
N LYS A 62 11.64 -40.66 -0.98
CA LYS A 62 10.69 -39.56 -0.74
C LYS A 62 10.61 -38.64 -1.95
N VAL A 63 9.48 -38.70 -2.67
CA VAL A 63 9.09 -37.71 -3.67
C VAL A 63 8.88 -36.38 -2.95
N ASP A 64 9.76 -35.41 -3.20
CA ASP A 64 9.60 -34.07 -2.64
C ASP A 64 8.65 -33.29 -3.54
N VAL A 65 7.37 -33.28 -3.14
CA VAL A 65 6.30 -32.60 -3.86
C VAL A 65 6.28 -31.14 -3.42
N LYS A 66 6.69 -30.24 -4.31
CA LYS A 66 6.48 -28.80 -4.13
C LYS A 66 5.02 -28.50 -4.39
N THR A 67 4.31 -28.09 -3.35
CA THR A 67 2.96 -27.56 -3.44
C THR A 67 2.99 -26.04 -3.34
N HIS A 68 2.08 -25.40 -4.05
CA HIS A 68 1.75 -23.98 -3.91
C HIS A 68 0.29 -23.90 -3.51
N THR A 69 0.00 -23.16 -2.44
CA THR A 69 -1.37 -22.98 -1.94
C THR A 69 -1.79 -21.55 -2.26
N ASP A 70 -2.78 -21.42 -3.13
CA ASP A 70 -3.46 -20.16 -3.40
C ASP A 70 -4.64 -20.05 -2.43
N VAL A 71 -4.57 -19.11 -1.48
CA VAL A 71 -5.68 -18.78 -0.57
C VAL A 71 -6.32 -17.47 -1.02
N THR A 72 -7.62 -17.51 -1.29
CA THR A 72 -8.44 -16.34 -1.56
C THR A 72 -9.43 -16.16 -0.41
N ASN A 73 -9.38 -15.02 0.27
CA ASN A 73 -10.39 -14.65 1.27
C ASN A 73 -10.93 -13.26 0.94
N TYR A 74 -12.25 -13.15 0.71
CA TYR A 74 -12.96 -11.88 0.56
C TYR A 74 -14.39 -12.00 1.07
N ILE A 75 -14.98 -10.86 1.42
CA ILE A 75 -16.39 -10.75 1.77
C ILE A 75 -17.13 -10.13 0.58
N ALA A 76 -18.19 -10.81 0.13
CA ALA A 76 -19.13 -10.30 -0.85
C ALA A 76 -20.31 -9.66 -0.14
N MET A 77 -20.51 -8.36 -0.32
CA MET A 77 -21.61 -7.61 0.26
C MET A 77 -22.55 -7.11 -0.81
N ARG A 78 -23.86 -7.23 -0.58
CA ARG A 78 -24.90 -6.67 -1.42
C ARG A 78 -25.64 -5.59 -0.64
N PHE A 79 -25.77 -4.42 -1.25
CA PHE A 79 -26.46 -3.27 -0.70
C PHE A 79 -27.67 -2.89 -1.54
N GLY A 80 -28.68 -2.33 -0.89
CA GLY A 80 -29.82 -1.68 -1.55
C GLY A 80 -30.04 -0.26 -1.02
N ARG A 81 -30.50 0.63 -1.88
CA ARG A 81 -30.89 2.00 -1.53
C ARG A 81 -32.18 2.38 -2.22
N ASP A 82 -33.10 3.01 -1.48
CA ASP A 82 -34.36 3.48 -2.07
C ASP A 82 -34.14 4.80 -2.81
N THR A 83 -34.50 4.83 -4.08
CA THR A 83 -34.39 6.02 -4.94
C THR A 83 -35.47 7.07 -4.64
N LEU A 84 -36.44 6.75 -3.78
CA LEU A 84 -37.51 7.67 -3.35
C LEU A 84 -37.18 8.38 -2.03
N MET A 85 -35.99 8.17 -1.48
CA MET A 85 -35.55 8.88 -0.27
C MET A 85 -35.43 10.39 -0.52
N PRO A 86 -35.64 11.23 0.50
CA PRO A 86 -35.35 12.66 0.43
C PRO A 86 -33.90 12.90 -0.01
N ASP A 87 -33.68 13.95 -0.82
CA ASP A 87 -32.37 14.42 -1.26
C ASP A 87 -31.50 13.36 -1.94
N TYR A 88 -32.12 12.35 -2.56
CA TYR A 88 -31.45 11.25 -3.25
C TYR A 88 -30.40 11.72 -4.28
N ASP A 89 -30.75 12.69 -5.12
CA ASP A 89 -29.86 13.21 -6.17
C ASP A 89 -28.63 13.89 -5.56
N GLU A 90 -28.81 14.61 -4.45
CA GLU A 90 -27.70 15.26 -3.74
C GLU A 90 -26.78 14.23 -3.07
N ILE A 91 -27.35 13.24 -2.40
CA ILE A 91 -26.60 12.17 -1.74
C ILE A 91 -25.79 11.36 -2.77
N THR A 92 -26.38 11.08 -3.92
CA THR A 92 -25.70 10.39 -5.03
C THR A 92 -24.54 11.24 -5.60
N ALA A 93 -24.74 12.55 -5.73
CA ALA A 93 -23.67 13.46 -6.17
C ALA A 93 -22.53 13.56 -5.14
N LEU A 94 -22.85 13.56 -3.85
CA LEU A 94 -21.89 13.55 -2.75
C LEU A 94 -21.11 12.23 -2.70
N GLU A 95 -21.77 11.09 -2.88
CA GLU A 95 -21.13 9.77 -2.97
C GLU A 95 -20.09 9.74 -4.10
N LYS A 96 -20.46 10.21 -5.30
CA LYS A 96 -19.53 10.28 -6.42
C LYS A 96 -18.29 11.12 -6.10
N ARG A 97 -18.48 12.30 -5.50
CA ARG A 97 -17.37 13.17 -5.09
C ARG A 97 -16.50 12.51 -4.02
N PHE A 98 -17.10 11.81 -3.06
CA PHE A 98 -16.37 11.09 -2.02
C PHE A 98 -15.40 10.05 -2.62
N TYR A 99 -15.86 9.25 -3.59
CA TYR A 99 -15.01 8.27 -4.28
C TYR A 99 -13.92 8.92 -5.14
N GLU A 100 -14.18 10.09 -5.73
CA GLU A 100 -13.15 10.86 -6.45
C GLU A 100 -12.01 11.31 -5.52
N TYR A 101 -12.32 11.70 -4.28
CA TYR A 101 -11.30 12.13 -3.31
C TYR A 101 -10.57 10.97 -2.63
N THR A 102 -11.23 9.84 -2.40
CA THR A 102 -10.61 8.65 -1.79
C THR A 102 -9.75 7.85 -2.77
N ALA A 103 -9.91 8.06 -4.08
CA ALA A 103 -9.04 7.47 -5.11
C ALA A 103 -7.58 8.01 -5.08
N VAL A 104 -7.29 9.05 -4.29
CA VAL A 104 -5.95 9.62 -4.17
C VAL A 104 -5.07 8.70 -3.30
N SER A 105 -4.07 8.08 -3.91
CA SER A 105 -3.10 7.22 -3.18
C SER A 105 -2.20 8.01 -2.23
N GLU A 106 -1.89 7.40 -1.07
CA GLU A 106 -0.93 7.95 -0.12
C GLU A 106 0.46 8.08 -0.78
N PRO A 107 1.09 9.27 -0.73
CA PRO A 107 2.39 9.46 -1.35
C PRO A 107 3.47 8.66 -0.62
N LYS A 108 4.31 7.97 -1.37
CA LYS A 108 5.45 7.23 -0.81
C LYS A 108 6.54 8.18 -0.33
N LYS A 109 7.03 7.97 0.89
CA LYS A 109 8.18 8.69 1.45
C LYS A 109 9.43 8.46 0.59
N PRO A 110 10.28 9.48 0.36
CA PRO A 110 11.52 9.34 -0.41
C PRO A 110 12.65 8.68 0.42
N THR A 111 12.37 7.53 1.04
CA THR A 111 13.25 6.88 2.02
C THR A 111 14.56 6.41 1.38
N LYS A 112 14.50 5.73 0.22
CA LYS A 112 15.68 5.22 -0.48
C LYS A 112 16.71 6.32 -0.79
N ARG A 113 16.23 7.46 -1.27
CA ARG A 113 17.09 8.61 -1.62
C ARG A 113 17.74 9.24 -0.39
N THR A 114 16.98 9.32 0.69
CA THR A 114 17.46 9.86 1.98
C THR A 114 18.54 8.96 2.58
N VAL A 115 18.35 7.64 2.53
CA VAL A 115 19.34 6.65 3.00
C VAL A 115 20.64 6.73 2.19
N ILE A 116 20.56 6.81 0.85
CA ILE A 116 21.74 6.94 -0.01
C ILE A 116 22.51 8.23 0.31
N ALA A 117 21.81 9.35 0.44
CA ALA A 117 22.45 10.62 0.80
C ALA A 117 23.13 10.55 2.18
N ALA A 118 22.45 9.99 3.18
CA ALA A 118 22.99 9.85 4.54
C ALA A 118 24.26 8.97 4.56
N ILE A 119 24.23 7.80 3.91
CA ILE A 119 25.40 6.90 3.83
C ILE A 119 26.56 7.61 3.13
N GLY A 120 26.30 8.26 1.99
CA GLY A 120 27.35 8.98 1.26
C GLY A 120 27.96 10.13 2.07
N THR A 121 27.15 10.89 2.81
CA THR A 121 27.67 11.93 3.71
C THR A 121 28.51 11.35 4.84
N ILE A 122 28.10 10.23 5.44
CA ILE A 122 28.89 9.55 6.50
C ILE A 122 30.25 9.11 5.97
N ILE A 123 30.29 8.51 4.78
CA ILE A 123 31.55 8.07 4.15
C ILE A 123 32.49 9.27 3.93
N ILE A 124 31.97 10.37 3.40
CA ILE A 124 32.77 11.59 3.18
C ILE A 124 33.33 12.13 4.50
N VAL A 125 32.51 12.18 5.55
CA VAL A 125 32.95 12.65 6.88
C VAL A 125 34.06 11.77 7.43
N ILE A 126 33.93 10.43 7.33
CA ILE A 126 34.97 9.49 7.76
C ILE A 126 36.26 9.69 6.96
N SER A 127 36.17 9.82 5.63
CA SER A 127 37.34 10.05 4.77
C SER A 127 38.08 11.34 5.13
N VAL A 128 37.35 12.44 5.39
CA VAL A 128 37.94 13.72 5.81
C VAL A 128 38.65 13.58 7.18
N ILE A 129 38.03 12.90 8.15
CA ILE A 129 38.63 12.68 9.48
C ILE A 129 39.92 11.86 9.38
N LEU A 130 39.92 10.77 8.60
CA LEU A 130 41.10 9.93 8.41
C LEU A 130 42.24 10.68 7.72
N ALA A 131 41.94 11.51 6.72
CA ALA A 131 42.95 12.34 6.06
C ALA A 131 43.61 13.35 7.02
N ILE A 132 42.82 13.94 7.92
CA ILE A 132 43.32 14.87 8.95
C ILE A 132 44.23 14.13 9.96
N ILE A 133 43.84 12.94 10.41
CA ILE A 133 44.58 12.17 11.43
C ILE A 133 45.90 11.61 10.86
N ASN A 134 45.87 11.06 9.64
CA ASN A 134 47.02 10.37 9.05
C ASN A 134 47.98 11.32 8.31
N GLY A 135 47.64 12.61 8.17
CA GLY A 135 48.48 13.60 7.49
C GLY A 135 48.71 13.30 6.00
N THR A 136 47.87 12.45 5.40
CA THR A 136 47.96 12.06 3.99
C THR A 136 47.40 13.17 3.12
N ALA A 137 48.18 13.62 2.12
CA ALA A 137 47.70 14.55 1.12
C ALA A 137 46.57 13.90 0.31
N ALA A 138 45.37 14.47 0.35
CA ALA A 138 44.24 14.01 -0.43
C ALA A 138 44.49 14.25 -1.93
N GLU A 139 44.11 13.29 -2.77
CA GLU A 139 44.23 13.46 -4.21
C GLU A 139 43.19 14.47 -4.73
N PRO A 140 43.48 15.25 -5.79
CA PRO A 140 42.56 16.30 -6.28
C PRO A 140 41.15 15.80 -6.60
N TRP A 141 40.99 14.54 -7.03
CA TRP A 141 39.68 13.95 -7.32
C TRP A 141 38.89 13.64 -6.04
N GLU A 142 39.54 13.29 -4.93
CA GLU A 142 38.90 13.01 -3.64
C GLU A 142 38.27 14.29 -3.08
N ILE A 143 39.00 15.42 -3.18
CA ILE A 143 38.50 16.75 -2.84
C ILE A 143 37.30 17.11 -3.73
N GLY A 144 37.42 16.84 -5.04
CA GLY A 144 36.34 17.04 -6.00
C GLY A 144 35.06 16.28 -5.61
N VAL A 145 35.16 15.01 -5.24
CA VAL A 145 34.02 14.19 -4.81
C VAL A 145 33.44 14.68 -3.48
N CYS A 146 34.30 15.03 -2.51
CA CYS A 146 33.86 15.50 -1.20
C CYS A 146 33.08 16.82 -1.26
N VAL A 147 33.37 17.69 -2.24
CA VAL A 147 32.65 18.95 -2.46
C VAL A 147 31.45 18.78 -3.37
N ALA A 148 31.59 18.03 -4.47
CA ALA A 148 30.53 17.86 -5.46
C ALA A 148 29.35 17.02 -4.91
N PHE A 149 29.62 15.99 -4.11
CA PHE A 149 28.57 15.10 -3.61
C PHE A 149 27.56 15.83 -2.70
N PRO A 150 27.95 16.59 -1.66
CA PRO A 150 27.00 17.38 -0.87
C PRO A 150 26.25 18.41 -1.69
N LEU A 151 26.95 19.11 -2.60
CA LEU A 151 26.35 20.15 -3.46
C LEU A 151 25.25 19.61 -4.38
N ILE A 152 25.32 18.34 -4.79
CA ILE A 152 24.33 17.73 -5.68
C ILE A 152 23.25 17.00 -4.87
N PHE A 153 23.65 16.14 -3.92
CA PHE A 153 22.72 15.27 -3.21
C PHE A 153 21.86 16.01 -2.17
N ILE A 154 22.40 17.04 -1.49
CA ILE A 154 21.62 17.79 -0.49
C ILE A 154 20.46 18.56 -1.18
N PRO A 155 20.67 19.37 -2.24
CA PRO A 155 19.55 20.00 -2.93
C PRO A 155 18.57 18.99 -3.53
N TYR A 156 19.08 17.89 -4.09
CA TYR A 156 18.23 16.85 -4.67
C TYR A 156 17.33 16.18 -3.63
N THR A 157 17.85 15.89 -2.43
CA THR A 157 17.03 15.36 -1.32
C THR A 157 16.02 16.38 -0.82
N ILE A 158 16.38 17.66 -0.70
CA ILE A 158 15.47 18.75 -0.33
C ILE A 158 14.32 18.86 -1.34
N LEU A 159 14.61 18.82 -2.64
CA LEU A 159 13.60 18.83 -3.70
C LEU A 159 12.67 17.60 -3.62
N GLY A 160 13.23 16.42 -3.30
CA GLY A 160 12.44 15.22 -3.05
C GLY A 160 11.47 15.37 -1.88
N TRP A 161 11.93 15.91 -0.76
CA TRP A 161 11.11 16.13 0.44
C TRP A 161 10.07 17.24 0.28
N THR A 162 10.40 18.33 -0.40
CA THR A 162 9.43 19.39 -0.72
C THR A 162 8.33 18.88 -1.66
N GLY A 163 8.69 18.09 -2.68
CA GLY A 163 7.73 17.42 -3.56
C GLY A 163 6.83 16.43 -2.81
N TYR A 164 7.40 15.63 -1.91
CA TYR A 164 6.65 14.74 -1.01
C TYR A 164 5.66 15.53 -0.14
N ARG A 165 6.11 16.61 0.52
CA ARG A 165 5.26 17.44 1.38
C ARG A 165 4.08 18.04 0.62
N ARG A 166 4.29 18.51 -0.61
CA ARG A 166 3.19 19.00 -1.47
C ARG A 166 2.19 17.91 -1.82
N LYS A 167 2.64 16.68 -2.07
CA LYS A 167 1.76 15.54 -2.33
C LYS A 167 1.00 15.13 -1.07
N LEU A 168 1.67 15.10 0.08
CA LEU A 168 1.08 14.76 1.37
C LEU A 168 0.00 15.77 1.76
N ASN A 169 0.25 17.07 1.58
CA ASN A 169 -0.76 18.10 1.85
C ASN A 169 -2.00 17.93 0.97
N ARG A 170 -1.83 17.55 -0.30
CA ARG A 170 -2.97 17.26 -1.19
C ARG A 170 -3.75 16.04 -0.75
N TYR A 171 -3.05 14.97 -0.35
CA TYR A 171 -3.65 13.76 0.19
C TYR A 171 -4.44 14.02 1.48
N ASN A 172 -3.87 14.79 2.41
CA ASN A 172 -4.56 15.17 3.65
C ASN A 172 -5.79 16.02 3.34
N ASN A 173 -5.67 17.00 2.45
CA ASN A 173 -6.82 17.83 2.05
C ASN A 173 -7.93 16.99 1.38
N SER A 174 -7.58 15.97 0.59
CA SER A 174 -8.58 15.05 0.03
C SER A 174 -9.27 14.21 1.10
N ILE A 175 -8.55 13.77 2.14
CA ILE A 175 -9.15 13.07 3.28
C ILE A 175 -10.09 13.99 4.05
N ASP A 176 -9.65 15.20 4.37
CA ASP A 176 -10.46 16.19 5.12
C ASP A 176 -11.74 16.53 4.35
N THR A 177 -11.63 16.68 3.03
CA THR A 177 -12.78 16.93 2.15
C THR A 177 -13.72 15.72 2.10
N ALA A 178 -13.18 14.50 2.01
CA ALA A 178 -13.99 13.27 2.02
C ALA A 178 -14.74 13.11 3.37
N ALA A 179 -14.08 13.41 4.50
CA ALA A 179 -14.70 13.40 5.81
C ALA A 179 -15.81 14.47 5.94
N ALA A 180 -15.58 15.67 5.40
CA ALA A 180 -16.59 16.73 5.38
C ALA A 180 -17.82 16.34 4.53
N ILE A 181 -17.59 15.70 3.38
CA ILE A 181 -18.68 15.16 2.53
C ILE A 181 -19.49 14.13 3.33
N MET A 182 -18.82 13.18 3.98
CA MET A 182 -19.50 12.14 4.76
C MET A 182 -20.34 12.73 5.91
N ASN A 183 -19.78 13.68 6.66
CA ASN A 183 -20.52 14.36 7.73
C ASN A 183 -21.75 15.10 7.19
N ARG A 184 -21.61 15.77 6.04
CA ARG A 184 -22.73 16.45 5.38
C ARG A 184 -23.83 15.46 4.98
N THR A 185 -23.45 14.33 4.36
CA THR A 185 -24.43 13.30 3.98
C THR A 185 -25.16 12.73 5.18
N ILE A 186 -24.46 12.48 6.29
CA ILE A 186 -25.07 12.02 7.55
C ILE A 186 -26.08 13.04 8.07
N ASN A 187 -25.76 14.35 8.04
CA ASN A 187 -26.69 15.38 8.50
C ASN A 187 -27.95 15.46 7.63
N ILE A 188 -27.83 15.30 6.31
CA ILE A 188 -28.98 15.25 5.39
C ILE A 188 -29.87 14.05 5.73
N ILE A 189 -29.27 12.86 5.90
CA ILE A 189 -30.02 11.63 6.22
C ILE A 189 -30.70 11.71 7.59
N ASP A 190 -30.03 12.30 8.58
CA ASP A 190 -30.57 12.51 9.93
C ASP A 190 -31.62 13.64 10.00
N GLY A 191 -31.85 14.40 8.93
CA GLY A 191 -32.75 15.55 8.90
C GLY A 191 -32.31 16.71 9.78
N LYS A 192 -30.99 16.92 9.92
CA LYS A 192 -30.37 17.94 10.77
C LYS A 192 -29.92 19.20 10.01
N GLU A 193 -30.14 19.26 8.69
CA GLU A 193 -29.89 20.45 7.85
C GLU A 193 -31.16 21.26 7.57
#